data_AF-A0A1V4M9S6-F1
#
_entry.id   AF-A0A1V4M9S6-F1
#
_cell.length_a   1.000
_cell.length_b   1.000
_cell.length_c   1.000
_cell.angle_alpha   90.00
_cell.angle_beta   90.00
_cell.angle_gamma   90.00
#
_symmetry.space_group_name_H-M   'P 1'
#
loop_
_entity.id
_entity.type
_entity.pdbx_description
1 polymer ?
#
loop_
_entity_poly.entity_id
_entity_poly.type
_entity_poly.pdbx_seq_one_letter_code
_entity_poly.pdbx_strand_id
1 'polypeptide(L)' 'MNKIEEKYQRITDDKRFFDIRFWQSQGDLAIFEAVTEMLNDYLLIRGQNADEPRLQRTVENFRKA' A
#
# COMPACT_ATOMS: atom_id res chain seq x y z
N MET A 1 3.74 -6.41 -22.66
CA MET A 1 2.37 -6.40 -22.12
C MET A 1 2.47 -6.94 -20.71
N ASN A 2 2.26 -6.10 -19.70
CA ASN A 2 2.35 -6.57 -18.31
C ASN A 2 1.18 -7.51 -18.04
N LYS A 3 1.46 -8.63 -17.37
CA LYS A 3 0.43 -9.59 -16.98
C LYS A 3 -0.36 -8.97 -15.82
N ILE A 4 -1.63 -8.69 -16.05
CA ILE A 4 -2.55 -8.23 -14.99
C ILE A 4 -3.01 -9.49 -14.23
N GLU A 5 -2.88 -9.48 -12.90
CA GLU A 5 -3.42 -10.52 -12.02
C GLU A 5 -4.57 -9.94 -11.19
N GLU A 6 -5.75 -10.55 -11.29
CA GLU A 6 -6.96 -10.13 -10.60
C GLU A 6 -7.56 -11.31 -9.83
N LYS A 7 -8.21 -11.01 -8.70
CA LYS A 7 -8.89 -12.02 -7.88
C LYS A 7 -10.29 -11.55 -7.53
N TYR A 8 -11.29 -12.31 -7.97
CA TYR A 8 -12.69 -12.08 -7.64
C TYR A 8 -13.14 -13.07 -6.56
N GLN A 9 -13.64 -12.56 -5.43
CA GLN A 9 -14.17 -13.37 -4.34
C GLN A 9 -15.33 -12.64 -3.64
N ARG A 10 -16.17 -13.38 -2.91
CA ARG A 10 -17.18 -12.77 -2.03
C ARG A 10 -16.48 -12.12 -0.84
N ILE A 11 -17.04 -11.02 -0.34
CA ILE A 11 -16.51 -10.32 0.85
C ILE A 11 -16.45 -11.25 2.08
N THR A 12 -17.38 -12.21 2.18
CA THR A 12 -17.43 -13.20 3.26
C THR A 12 -16.33 -14.27 3.16
N ASP A 13 -15.73 -14.45 1.98
CA ASP A 13 -14.70 -15.45 1.76
C ASP A 13 -13.33 -14.81 2.05
N ASP A 14 -12.95 -14.72 3.33
CA ASP A 14 -11.68 -14.14 3.78
C ASP A 14 -10.50 -15.09 3.53
N LYS A 15 -10.16 -15.31 2.25
CA LYS A 15 -8.96 -16.08 1.87
C LYS A 15 -7.82 -15.12 1.53
N ARG A 16 -7.06 -14.70 2.54
CA ARG A 16 -5.87 -13.81 2.39
C ARG A 16 -4.71 -14.38 1.56
N PHE A 17 -4.80 -15.63 1.11
CA PHE A 17 -3.73 -16.30 0.38
C PHE A 17 -3.28 -15.54 -0.88
N PHE A 18 -4.24 -15.00 -1.65
CA PHE A 18 -3.91 -14.20 -2.82
C PHE A 18 -3.18 -12.92 -2.42
N ASP A 19 -3.70 -12.18 -1.44
CA ASP A 19 -3.16 -10.90 -1.00
C ASP A 19 -1.73 -11.09 -0.49
N ILE A 20 -1.50 -12.10 0.36
CA ILE A 20 -0.16 -12.44 0.87
C ILE A 20 0.80 -12.72 -0.29
N ARG A 21 0.42 -13.65 -1.19
CA ARG A 21 1.30 -14.07 -2.29
C ARG A 21 1.57 -12.94 -3.29
N PHE A 22 0.55 -12.14 -3.58
CA PHE A 22 0.64 -11.00 -4.50
C PHE A 22 1.55 -9.91 -3.93
N TRP A 23 1.30 -9.48 -2.68
CA TRP A 23 2.09 -8.39 -2.08
C TRP A 23 3.53 -8.82 -1.82
N GLN A 24 3.77 -10.05 -1.38
CA GLN A 24 5.13 -10.57 -1.20
C GLN A 24 5.95 -10.62 -2.50
N SER A 25 5.31 -10.68 -3.68
CA SER A 25 6.02 -10.70 -4.96
C SER A 25 6.36 -9.30 -5.52
N GLN A 26 5.83 -8.21 -4.97
CA GLN A 26 6.04 -6.86 -5.54
C GLN A 26 7.37 -6.20 -5.14
N GLY A 27 7.99 -6.66 -4.05
CA GLY A 27 9.17 -6.01 -3.46
C GLY A 27 8.79 -4.88 -2.48
N ASP A 28 9.71 -4.52 -1.60
CA ASP A 28 9.51 -3.55 -0.51
C ASP A 28 9.15 -2.15 -0.99
N LEU A 29 9.85 -1.64 -2.02
CA LEU A 29 9.61 -0.31 -2.58
C LEU A 29 8.19 -0.17 -3.14
N ALA A 30 7.75 -1.11 -3.96
CA ALA A 30 6.41 -1.07 -4.58
C ALA A 30 5.29 -1.17 -3.54
N ILE A 31 5.49 -1.97 -2.49
CA ILE A 31 4.54 -2.03 -1.36
C ILE A 31 4.46 -0.67 -0.66
N PHE A 32 5.61 -0.02 -0.42
CA PHE A 32 5.64 1.26 0.28
C PHE A 32 5.00 2.39 -0.54
N GLU A 33 5.26 2.43 -1.85
CA GLU A 33 4.63 3.38 -2.77
C GLU A 33 3.10 3.21 -2.78
N ALA A 34 2.61 1.97 -2.95
CA ALA A 34 1.17 1.70 -2.96
C ALA A 34 0.46 2.11 -1.66
N VAL A 35 1.07 1.85 -0.51
CA VAL A 35 0.51 2.26 0.79
C VAL A 35 0.53 3.78 0.94
N THR A 36 1.57 4.45 0.44
CA THR A 36 1.69 5.91 0.48
C THR A 36 0.60 6.57 -0.36
N GLU A 37 0.37 6.09 -1.59
CA GLU A 37 -0.73 6.56 -2.44
C GLU A 37 -2.09 6.38 -1.76
N MET A 38 -2.35 5.20 -1.19
CA MET A 38 -3.61 4.93 -0.48
C MET A 38 -3.85 5.89 0.70
N LEU A 39 -2.79 6.27 1.43
CA LEU A 39 -2.90 7.24 2.52
C LEU A 39 -3.15 8.66 2.00
N ASN A 40 -2.47 9.06 0.92
CA ASN A 40 -2.68 10.36 0.30
C ASN A 40 -4.12 10.51 -0.17
N ASP A 41 -4.67 9.49 -0.83
CA ASP A 41 -6.07 9.46 -1.27
C ASP A 41 -7.03 9.58 -0.07
N TYR A 42 -6.77 8.83 1.01
CA TYR A 42 -7.57 8.93 2.23
C TYR A 42 -7.57 10.34 2.83
N LEU A 43 -6.40 10.97 2.93
CA LEU A 43 -6.26 12.33 3.48
C LEU A 43 -6.95 13.36 2.58
N LEU A 44 -6.78 13.23 1.26
CA LEU A 44 -7.40 14.09 0.27
C LEU A 44 -8.94 14.02 0.33
N ILE A 45 -9.51 12.82 0.36
CA ILE A 45 -10.96 12.60 0.50
C ILE A 45 -11.51 13.23 1.79
N ARG A 46 -10.70 13.25 2.86
CA ARG A 46 -11.07 13.82 4.16
C ARG A 46 -10.81 15.33 4.27
N GLY A 47 -10.28 15.98 3.22
CA GLY A 47 -9.90 17.39 3.25
C GLY A 47 -8.78 17.69 4.25
N GLN A 48 -7.99 16.67 4.61
CA GLN A 48 -6.83 16.79 5.47
C GLN A 48 -5.59 17.10 4.63
N ASN A 49 -4.58 17.73 5.23
CA ASN A 49 -3.35 18.03 4.53
C ASN A 49 -2.63 16.71 4.15
N ALA A 50 -2.46 16.49 2.84
CA ALA A 50 -1.85 15.31 2.24
C ALA A 50 -0.37 15.49 1.88
N ASP A 51 0.20 16.68 2.10
CA ASP A 51 1.55 17.02 1.65
C ASP A 51 2.65 16.29 2.44
N GLU A 52 2.35 15.81 3.66
CA GLU A 52 3.31 15.07 4.50
C GLU A 52 2.64 14.01 5.42
N PRO A 53 2.27 12.84 4.91
CA PRO A 53 1.74 11.76 5.73
C PRO A 53 2.79 11.31 6.77
N ARG A 54 2.36 11.07 8.01
CA ARG A 54 3.26 10.57 9.10
C ARG A 54 4.03 9.31 8.72
N LEU A 55 3.50 8.48 7.81
CA LEU A 55 4.17 7.28 7.31
C LEU A 55 5.49 7.62 6.61
N GLN A 56 5.52 8.68 5.79
CA GLN A 56 6.70 9.10 5.03
C GLN A 56 7.77 9.69 5.95
N ARG A 57 7.37 10.49 6.96
CA ARG A 57 8.29 11.04 7.98
C ARG A 57 8.99 9.96 8.84
N THR A 58 8.37 8.79 9.00
CA THR A 58 8.93 7.70 9.83
C THR A 58 10.03 6.94 9.09
N VAL A 59 9.94 6.83 7.76
CA VAL A 59 10.96 6.18 6.93
C VAL A 59 12.22 7.02 6.79
N GLU A 60 12.11 8.35 6.69
CA GLU A 60 13.29 9.24 6.66
C GLU A 60 14.13 9.15 7.94
N ASN A 61 13.50 8.88 9.08
CA ASN A 61 14.16 8.72 10.36
C ASN A 61 14.74 7.31 10.59
N PHE A 62 14.46 6.35 9.70
CA PHE A 62 15.02 5.00 9.75
C PHE A 62 16.43 4.93 9.12
N ARG A 63 17.29 5.92 9.39
CA ARG A 63 18.72 5.87 9.06
C ARG A 63 19.46 5.05 10.12
N LYS A 64 20.17 4.02 9.66
CA LYS A 64 21.02 3.08 10.41
C LYS A 64 21.75 3.73 11.60
N ALA A 65 21.67 3.08 12.77
CA ALA A 65 22.74 3.11 13.76
C ALA A 65 23.93 2.25 13.29
#